data_AF-A0A950RYF9-F1
#
_entry.id   AF-A0A950RYF9-F1
#
_cell.length_a   1.000
_cell.length_b   1.000
_cell.length_c   1.000
_cell.angle_alpha   90.00
_cell.angle_beta   90.00
_cell.angle_gamma   90.00
#
_symmetry.space_group_name_H-M   'P 1'
#
loop_
_entity.id
_entity.type
_entity.pdbx_description
1 polymer ?
#
loop_
_entity_poly.entity_id
_entity_poly.type
_entity_poly.pdbx_seq_one_letter_code
_entity_poly.pdbx_strand_id
1 'polypeptide(L)'
;MDEWLELSTTVEPEAVESVAAAFAEYGQGVAIEQVVHSSRDGDVVDIPADAPVLVKTYLPMLDPDAEARKQQIEKAVWALGQLRQVGPVQVRGMRESDWANAWKEYFFVHRVGQRTVIVPSWREEEYERRPDDVVLLLDPGMAFGTGLHPTTRLCLRAAEELVSSGQRVLDLGAGSGILAIAAAKLGATDVEAVEIDPVAAAVCAENVTRNGVADRVKVRQG
;
A
#
# COMPACT_ATOMS: atom_id res chain seq x y z
N MET A 1 0.89 20.09 -16.15
CA MET A 1 1.80 18.93 -16.28
C MET A 1 2.21 18.70 -14.86
N ASP A 2 1.65 17.68 -14.23
CA ASP A 2 1.64 17.63 -12.77
C ASP A 2 2.98 17.06 -12.34
N GLU A 3 3.84 17.95 -11.86
CA GLU A 3 5.18 17.63 -11.40
C GLU A 3 5.14 17.47 -9.88
N TRP A 4 5.80 16.42 -9.39
CA TRP A 4 5.83 16.01 -8.00
C TRP A 4 7.26 16.01 -7.48
N LEU A 5 7.43 16.28 -6.20
CA LEU A 5 8.67 16.07 -5.48
C LEU A 5 8.54 14.82 -4.63
N GLU A 6 9.39 13.83 -4.87
CA GLU A 6 9.61 12.71 -3.94
C GLU A 6 10.65 13.13 -2.91
N LEU A 7 10.30 12.99 -1.64
CA LEU A 7 11.23 13.13 -0.52
C LEU A 7 11.41 11.75 0.10
N SER A 8 12.66 11.33 0.29
CA SER A 8 12.96 10.01 0.85
C SER A 8 14.12 10.06 1.85
N THR A 9 14.10 9.15 2.81
CA THR A 9 15.24 8.94 3.70
C THR A 9 15.36 7.46 4.10
N THR A 10 16.60 7.02 4.28
CA THR A 10 16.91 5.68 4.76
C THR A 10 17.06 5.71 6.28
N VAL A 11 16.36 4.82 6.99
CA VAL A 11 16.25 4.82 8.45
C VAL A 11 16.44 3.42 9.03
N GLU A 12 16.85 3.34 10.28
CA GLU A 12 16.76 2.09 11.03
C GLU A 12 15.28 1.71 11.30
N PRO A 13 14.94 0.42 11.41
CA PRO A 13 13.55 -0.05 11.53
C PRO A 13 12.75 0.61 12.65
N GLU A 14 13.35 0.83 13.80
CA GLU A 14 12.66 1.40 14.95
C GLU A 14 12.40 2.91 14.81
N ALA A 15 13.02 3.59 13.83
CA ALA A 15 12.77 5.00 13.52
C ALA A 15 11.67 5.19 12.46
N VAL A 16 11.23 4.11 11.79
CA VAL A 16 10.25 4.15 10.69
C VAL A 16 8.98 4.87 11.09
N GLU A 17 8.36 4.52 12.21
CA GLU A 17 7.10 5.13 12.66
C GLU A 17 7.21 6.63 12.90
N SER A 18 8.33 7.08 13.50
CA SER A 18 8.53 8.50 13.78
C SER A 18 8.76 9.32 12.51
N VAL A 19 9.51 8.76 11.55
CA VAL A 19 9.78 9.40 10.26
C VAL A 19 8.54 9.37 9.38
N ALA A 20 7.81 8.25 9.36
CA ALA A 20 6.53 8.11 8.66
C ALA A 20 5.49 9.10 9.19
N ALA A 21 5.42 9.31 10.52
CA ALA A 21 4.53 10.30 11.11
C ALA A 21 4.88 11.73 10.64
N ALA A 22 6.15 12.12 10.65
CA ALA A 22 6.59 13.41 10.14
C ALA A 22 6.29 13.58 8.64
N PHE A 23 6.47 12.51 7.86
CA PHE A 23 6.16 12.48 6.44
C PHE A 23 4.65 12.57 6.18
N ALA A 24 3.81 11.93 7.00
CA ALA A 24 2.36 12.01 6.89
C ALA A 24 1.82 13.38 7.30
N GLU A 25 2.46 14.05 8.27
CA GLU A 25 2.06 15.38 8.73
C GLU A 25 2.28 16.45 7.66
N TYR A 26 3.42 16.41 6.98
CA TYR A 26 3.82 17.47 6.05
C TYR A 26 3.79 17.05 4.58
N GLY A 27 3.75 15.77 4.24
CA GLY A 27 3.74 15.24 2.89
C GLY A 27 2.36 14.79 2.41
N GLN A 28 2.29 14.15 1.24
CA GLN A 28 1.09 13.48 0.72
C GLN A 28 1.40 12.00 0.50
N GLY A 29 0.81 11.17 1.35
CA GLY A 29 1.06 9.73 1.38
C GLY A 29 2.43 9.37 1.96
N VAL A 30 2.56 8.12 2.44
CA VAL A 30 3.81 7.57 2.93
C VAL A 30 4.00 6.17 2.36
N ALA A 31 5.16 5.93 1.76
CA ALA A 31 5.57 4.60 1.31
C ALA A 31 6.77 4.12 2.13
N ILE A 32 6.73 2.86 2.54
CA ILE A 32 7.77 2.21 3.34
C ILE A 32 8.28 1.02 2.53
N GLU A 33 9.55 1.07 2.15
CA GLU A 33 10.24 0.04 1.38
C GLU A 33 11.32 -0.59 2.24
N GLN A 34 11.15 -1.86 2.58
CA GLN A 34 12.11 -2.64 3.35
C GLN A 34 12.69 -3.75 2.47
N VAL A 35 13.97 -4.07 2.69
CA VAL A 35 14.57 -5.25 2.05
C VAL A 35 13.92 -6.50 2.63
N VAL A 36 13.38 -7.33 1.76
CA VAL A 36 12.77 -8.59 2.15
C VAL A 36 13.42 -9.72 1.37
N HIS A 37 13.88 -10.75 2.07
CA HIS A 37 14.36 -11.96 1.43
C HIS A 37 13.17 -12.83 1.06
N SER A 38 12.94 -13.00 -0.25
CA SER A 38 11.89 -13.86 -0.77
C SER A 38 12.43 -15.21 -1.23
N SER A 39 11.65 -16.27 -1.04
CA SER A 39 11.87 -17.57 -1.67
C SER A 39 11.65 -17.47 -3.19
N ARG A 40 12.03 -18.52 -3.92
CA ARG A 40 11.72 -18.63 -5.37
C ARG A 40 10.23 -18.58 -5.68
N ASP A 41 9.38 -18.89 -4.71
CA ASP A 41 7.92 -18.90 -4.86
C ASP A 41 7.26 -17.58 -4.42
N GLY A 42 8.06 -16.57 -4.04
CA GLY A 42 7.59 -15.23 -3.65
C GLY A 42 7.18 -15.08 -2.18
N ASP A 43 7.34 -16.15 -1.38
CA ASP A 43 7.12 -16.08 0.06
C ASP A 43 8.23 -15.30 0.75
N VAL A 44 7.88 -14.46 1.71
CA VAL A 44 8.87 -13.81 2.57
C VAL A 44 9.45 -14.84 3.50
N VAL A 45 10.73 -15.10 3.32
CA VAL A 45 11.52 -16.03 4.12
C VAL A 45 12.04 -15.32 5.36
N ASP A 46 12.53 -14.10 5.17
CA ASP A 46 13.16 -13.33 6.24
C ASP A 46 13.10 -11.82 5.94
N ILE A 47 12.91 -11.04 6.99
CA ILE A 47 13.08 -9.58 6.98
C ILE A 47 14.24 -9.33 7.93
N PRO A 48 15.44 -8.99 7.43
CA PRO A 48 16.57 -8.79 8.31
C PRO A 48 16.23 -7.68 9.31
N ALA A 49 16.28 -8.01 10.60
CA ALA A 49 15.83 -7.12 11.67
C ALA A 49 16.58 -5.78 11.71
N ASP A 50 17.80 -5.74 11.18
CA ASP A 50 18.66 -4.55 11.15
C ASP A 50 18.75 -3.93 9.73
N ALA A 51 17.99 -4.44 8.75
CA ALA A 51 18.05 -3.90 7.40
C ALA A 51 17.50 -2.47 7.37
N PRO A 52 18.23 -1.52 6.77
CA PRO A 52 17.73 -0.16 6.62
C PRO A 52 16.45 -0.13 5.80
N VAL A 53 15.53 0.73 6.22
CA VAL A 53 14.20 0.92 5.62
C VAL A 53 14.19 2.26 4.90
N LEU A 54 13.67 2.28 3.68
CA LEU A 54 13.48 3.51 2.91
C LEU A 54 12.05 4.02 3.14
N VAL A 55 11.93 5.23 3.67
CA VAL A 55 10.64 5.91 3.87
C VAL A 55 10.53 7.04 2.85
N LYS A 56 9.40 7.15 2.16
CA LYS A 56 9.14 8.13 1.11
C LYS A 56 7.84 8.88 1.34
N THR A 57 7.78 10.12 0.90
CA THR A 57 6.56 10.91 0.78
C THR A 57 6.64 11.82 -0.45
N TYR A 58 5.53 12.46 -0.79
CA TYR A 58 5.37 13.21 -2.03
C TYR A 58 4.80 14.59 -1.76
N LEU A 59 5.20 15.58 -2.57
CA LEU A 59 4.64 16.92 -2.56
C LEU A 59 4.31 17.36 -3.99
N PRO A 60 3.14 17.98 -4.24
CA PRO A 60 2.84 18.54 -5.55
C PRO A 60 3.74 19.77 -5.77
N MET A 61 4.51 19.82 -6.85
CA MET A 61 5.45 20.92 -7.10
C MET A 61 4.74 22.25 -7.39
N LEU A 62 3.47 22.18 -7.80
CA LEU A 62 2.61 23.34 -8.04
C LEU A 62 1.85 23.80 -6.78
N ASP A 63 1.96 23.08 -5.66
CA ASP A 63 1.41 23.53 -4.37
C ASP A 63 2.23 24.74 -3.88
N PRO A 64 1.61 25.92 -3.66
CA PRO A 64 2.30 27.10 -3.14
C PRO A 64 3.04 26.86 -1.82
N ASP A 65 2.58 25.90 -1.02
CA ASP A 65 3.16 25.57 0.29
C ASP A 65 4.19 24.43 0.20
N ALA A 66 4.45 23.86 -0.98
CA ALA A 66 5.35 22.71 -1.15
C ALA A 66 6.75 22.96 -0.59
N GLU A 67 7.33 24.14 -0.83
CA GLU A 67 8.67 24.47 -0.32
C GLU A 67 8.69 24.61 1.20
N ALA A 68 7.65 25.22 1.79
CA ALA A 68 7.52 25.34 3.24
C ALA A 68 7.34 23.96 3.90
N ARG A 69 6.51 23.09 3.31
CA ARG A 69 6.27 21.72 3.76
C ARG A 69 7.54 20.86 3.66
N LYS A 70 8.27 20.95 2.53
CA LYS A 70 9.60 20.33 2.35
C LYS A 70 10.56 20.73 3.47
N GLN A 71 10.63 22.02 3.81
CA GLN A 71 11.50 22.51 4.89
C GLN A 71 11.10 21.94 6.27
N GLN A 72 9.79 21.77 6.55
CA GLN A 72 9.34 21.11 7.77
C GLN A 72 9.77 19.63 7.80
N ILE A 73 9.65 18.92 6.68
CA ILE A 73 10.11 17.52 6.55
C ILE A 73 11.61 17.44 6.82
N GLU A 74 12.42 18.25 6.15
CA GLU A 74 13.87 18.28 6.32
C GLU A 74 14.27 18.56 7.79
N LYS A 75 13.58 19.51 8.43
CA LYS A 75 13.80 19.85 9.85
C LYS A 75 13.41 18.70 10.79
N ALA A 76 12.27 18.07 10.57
CA ALA A 76 11.79 16.96 11.39
C ALA A 76 12.72 15.75 11.28
N VAL A 77 13.11 15.38 10.06
CA VAL A 77 14.07 14.29 9.81
C VAL A 77 15.42 14.60 10.43
N TRP A 78 15.92 15.83 10.29
CA TRP A 78 17.18 16.23 10.90
C TRP A 78 17.15 16.10 12.43
N ALA A 79 16.05 16.50 13.06
CA ALA A 79 15.87 16.38 14.51
C ALA A 79 15.81 14.91 14.95
N LEU A 80 15.10 14.06 14.21
CA LEU A 80 15.06 12.61 14.47
C LEU A 80 16.44 11.95 14.30
N GLY A 81 17.22 12.42 13.31
CA GLY A 81 18.60 11.99 13.11
C GLY A 81 19.58 12.38 14.22
N GLN A 82 19.19 13.26 15.15
CA GLN A 82 19.98 13.53 16.36
C GLN A 82 19.80 12.44 17.43
N LEU A 83 18.74 11.64 17.34
CA LEU A 83 18.38 10.65 18.34
C LEU A 83 18.56 9.20 17.85
N ARG A 84 18.49 9.00 16.53
CA ARG A 84 18.35 7.69 15.88
C ARG A 84 19.12 7.65 14.57
N GLN A 85 19.35 6.45 14.02
CA GLN A 85 20.02 6.31 12.72
C GLN A 85 19.05 6.63 11.59
N VAL A 86 19.05 7.90 11.19
CA VAL A 86 18.21 8.45 10.12
C VAL A 86 19.12 9.18 9.14
N GLY A 87 19.05 8.79 7.88
CA GLY A 87 19.80 9.41 6.79
C GLY A 87 19.30 10.81 6.43
N PRO A 88 20.08 11.56 5.64
CA PRO A 88 19.63 12.84 5.11
C PRO A 88 18.48 12.66 4.11
N VAL A 89 17.54 13.61 4.11
CA VAL A 89 16.46 13.64 3.11
C VAL A 89 17.06 13.80 1.71
N GLN A 90 16.67 12.90 0.81
CA GLN A 90 16.91 12.99 -0.62
C GLN A 90 15.67 13.53 -1.30
N VAL A 91 15.84 14.43 -2.26
CA VAL A 91 14.73 15.05 -3.00
C VAL A 91 14.90 14.78 -4.49
N ARG A 92 13.84 14.29 -5.13
CA ARG A 92 13.80 13.97 -6.55
C ARG A 92 12.56 14.54 -7.20
N GLY A 93 12.72 15.28 -8.29
CA GLY A 93 11.61 15.69 -9.14
C GLY A 93 11.09 14.52 -9.99
N MET A 94 9.77 14.39 -10.09
CA MET A 94 9.08 13.36 -10.86
C MET A 94 7.97 14.00 -11.69
N ARG A 95 7.79 13.52 -12.91
CA ARG A 95 6.58 13.82 -13.69
C ARG A 95 5.48 12.85 -13.29
N GLU A 96 4.23 13.27 -13.27
CA GLU A 96 3.08 12.39 -13.00
C GLU A 96 3.06 11.16 -13.92
N SER A 97 3.50 11.28 -15.18
CA SER A 97 3.64 10.14 -16.11
C SER A 97 4.70 9.12 -15.68
N ASP A 98 5.75 9.59 -14.98
CA ASP A 98 6.80 8.74 -14.41
C ASP A 98 6.34 8.20 -13.05
N TRP A 99 5.60 8.97 -12.25
CA TRP A 99 4.97 8.49 -11.02
C TRP A 99 3.99 7.36 -11.32
N ALA A 100 3.00 7.58 -12.19
CA ALA A 100 1.95 6.61 -12.53
C ALA A 100 2.44 5.31 -13.20
N ASN A 101 3.70 5.28 -13.70
CA ASN A 101 4.26 4.11 -14.38
C ASN A 101 5.50 3.51 -13.69
N ALA A 102 6.34 4.31 -13.02
CA ALA A 102 7.55 3.80 -12.36
C ALA A 102 7.21 2.87 -11.20
N TRP A 103 6.10 3.10 -10.47
CA TRP A 103 5.69 2.16 -9.42
C TRP A 103 5.26 0.82 -10.02
N LYS A 104 4.62 0.79 -11.20
CA LYS A 104 4.11 -0.44 -11.84
C LYS A 104 5.20 -1.46 -12.16
N GLU A 105 6.43 -1.01 -12.42
CA GLU A 105 7.57 -1.90 -12.67
C GLU A 105 7.97 -2.72 -11.43
N TYR A 106 7.73 -2.19 -10.22
CA TYR A 106 8.07 -2.83 -8.95
C TYR A 106 6.93 -3.67 -8.35
N PHE A 107 5.75 -3.63 -8.96
CA PHE A 107 4.61 -4.45 -8.54
C PHE A 107 4.58 -5.77 -9.32
N PHE A 108 4.88 -6.84 -8.61
CA PHE A 108 4.85 -8.21 -9.14
C PHE A 108 3.62 -8.95 -8.61
N VAL A 109 3.43 -10.17 -9.12
CA VAL A 109 2.45 -11.07 -8.53
C VAL A 109 2.98 -11.57 -7.19
N HIS A 110 2.17 -11.48 -6.14
CA HIS A 110 2.54 -11.91 -4.80
C HIS A 110 1.53 -12.89 -4.22
N ARG A 111 2.00 -14.07 -3.84
CA ARG A 111 1.19 -15.01 -3.04
C ARG A 111 1.26 -14.63 -1.56
N VAL A 112 0.11 -14.68 -0.90
CA VAL A 112 -0.04 -14.40 0.52
C VAL A 112 -0.87 -15.50 1.15
N GLY A 113 -0.25 -16.34 1.98
CA GLY A 113 -0.95 -17.50 2.55
C GLY A 113 -0.99 -18.66 1.56
N GLN A 114 -2.02 -19.50 1.65
CA GLN A 114 -2.09 -20.71 0.83
C GLN A 114 -2.72 -20.43 -0.54
N ARG A 115 -3.77 -19.60 -0.57
CA ARG A 115 -4.66 -19.46 -1.73
C ARG A 115 -4.69 -18.05 -2.29
N THR A 116 -4.44 -17.04 -1.49
CA THR A 116 -4.63 -15.63 -1.86
C THR A 116 -3.44 -15.14 -2.67
N VAL A 117 -3.74 -14.52 -3.82
CA VAL A 117 -2.72 -14.01 -4.73
C VAL A 117 -3.08 -12.60 -5.13
N ILE A 118 -2.19 -11.67 -4.81
CA ILE A 118 -2.29 -10.27 -5.22
C ILE A 118 -1.69 -10.15 -6.61
N VAL A 119 -2.51 -9.76 -7.57
CA VAL A 119 -2.11 -9.61 -8.96
C VAL A 119 -2.32 -8.15 -9.35
N PRO A 120 -1.25 -7.43 -9.72
CA PRO A 120 -1.40 -6.11 -10.31
C PRO A 120 -2.21 -6.23 -11.58
N SER A 121 -3.24 -5.40 -11.73
CA SER A 121 -4.25 -5.57 -12.77
C SER A 121 -3.71 -5.53 -14.21
N TRP A 122 -2.61 -4.82 -14.46
CA TRP A 122 -1.93 -4.81 -15.78
C TRP A 122 -1.07 -6.06 -16.04
N ARG A 123 -0.88 -6.94 -15.05
CA ARG A 123 -0.18 -8.22 -15.18
C ARG A 123 -1.12 -9.42 -15.08
N GLU A 124 -2.43 -9.22 -15.15
CA GLU A 124 -3.39 -10.33 -15.04
C GLU A 124 -3.16 -11.39 -16.12
N GLU A 125 -2.86 -10.98 -17.35
CA GLU A 125 -2.59 -11.89 -18.47
C GLU A 125 -1.26 -12.65 -18.32
N GLU A 126 -0.32 -12.13 -17.51
CA GLU A 126 0.96 -12.78 -17.21
C GLU A 126 0.82 -13.87 -16.14
N TYR A 127 -0.30 -13.90 -15.39
CA TYR A 127 -0.48 -14.78 -14.25
C TYR A 127 -1.23 -16.07 -14.60
N GLU A 128 -0.54 -17.21 -14.51
CA GLU A 128 -1.16 -18.53 -14.61
C GLU A 128 -1.83 -18.93 -13.28
N ARG A 129 -3.17 -18.86 -13.26
CA ARG A 129 -3.99 -19.18 -12.08
C ARG A 129 -3.94 -20.67 -11.71
N ARG A 130 -3.73 -20.97 -10.41
CA ARG A 130 -3.96 -22.31 -9.86
C ARG A 130 -5.45 -22.51 -9.53
N PRO A 131 -5.97 -23.75 -9.53
CA PRO A 131 -7.40 -24.02 -9.33
C PRO A 131 -7.98 -23.42 -8.04
N ASP A 132 -7.20 -23.39 -6.95
CA ASP A 132 -7.66 -22.95 -5.63
C ASP A 132 -7.35 -21.48 -5.33
N ASP A 133 -6.80 -20.74 -6.30
CA ASP A 133 -6.34 -19.37 -6.09
C ASP A 133 -7.50 -18.40 -5.88
N VAL A 134 -7.37 -17.59 -4.83
CA VAL A 134 -8.16 -16.41 -4.57
C VAL A 134 -7.39 -15.20 -5.11
N VAL A 135 -7.61 -14.91 -6.39
CA VAL A 135 -6.91 -13.81 -7.08
C VAL A 135 -7.55 -12.47 -6.73
N LEU A 136 -6.74 -11.54 -6.20
CA LEU A 136 -7.09 -10.16 -5.89
C LEU A 136 -6.44 -9.26 -6.94
N LEU A 137 -7.24 -8.78 -7.91
CA LEU A 137 -6.76 -7.84 -8.92
C LEU A 137 -6.69 -6.44 -8.32
N LEU A 138 -5.52 -5.83 -8.27
CA LEU A 138 -5.38 -4.49 -7.70
C LEU A 138 -4.80 -3.50 -8.69
N ASP A 139 -5.35 -2.31 -8.64
CA ASP A 139 -4.75 -1.09 -9.12
C ASP A 139 -4.72 -0.13 -7.94
N PRO A 140 -3.64 -0.13 -7.15
CA PRO A 140 -3.61 0.68 -5.94
C PRO A 140 -3.64 2.18 -6.25
N GLY A 141 -3.28 2.61 -7.47
CA GLY A 141 -3.27 4.02 -7.85
C GLY A 141 -2.53 4.86 -6.80
N MET A 142 -3.20 5.88 -6.25
CA MET A 142 -2.70 6.71 -5.15
C MET A 142 -3.12 6.23 -3.75
N ALA A 143 -3.92 5.17 -3.64
CA ALA A 143 -4.48 4.72 -2.38
C ALA A 143 -3.53 3.80 -1.61
N PHE A 144 -3.56 3.91 -0.27
CA PHE A 144 -2.87 2.99 0.62
C PHE A 144 -3.48 1.58 0.53
N GLY A 145 -2.70 0.53 0.82
CA GLY A 145 -3.18 -0.86 0.78
C GLY A 145 -2.77 -1.64 -0.47
N THR A 146 -1.51 -1.54 -0.86
CA THR A 146 -0.95 -2.27 -2.01
C THR A 146 -0.85 -3.78 -1.80
N GLY A 147 -1.13 -4.26 -0.57
CA GLY A 147 -1.05 -5.66 -0.17
C GLY A 147 0.34 -6.15 0.22
N LEU A 148 1.37 -5.33 0.02
CA LEU A 148 2.76 -5.68 0.34
C LEU A 148 3.13 -5.40 1.81
N HIS A 149 2.38 -4.51 2.47
CA HIS A 149 2.63 -4.15 3.86
C HIS A 149 2.45 -5.36 4.80
N PRO A 150 3.34 -5.60 5.79
CA PRO A 150 3.26 -6.78 6.66
C PRO A 150 1.91 -6.97 7.35
N THR A 151 1.27 -5.87 7.78
CA THR A 151 -0.05 -5.92 8.44
C THR A 151 -1.14 -6.41 7.48
N THR A 152 -1.17 -5.92 6.24
CA THR A 152 -2.13 -6.39 5.23
C THR A 152 -1.94 -7.88 4.95
N ARG A 153 -0.70 -8.34 4.85
CA ARG A 153 -0.40 -9.76 4.61
C ARG A 153 -0.86 -10.64 5.76
N LEU A 154 -0.68 -10.18 7.00
CA LEU A 154 -1.17 -10.88 8.18
C LEU A 154 -2.70 -10.98 8.16
N CYS A 155 -3.41 -9.88 7.86
CA CYS A 155 -4.86 -9.86 7.75
C CYS A 155 -5.38 -10.78 6.62
N LEU A 156 -4.72 -10.79 5.46
CA LEU A 156 -5.09 -11.68 4.35
C LEU A 156 -4.93 -13.16 4.72
N ARG A 157 -3.84 -13.54 5.39
CA ARG A 157 -3.65 -14.91 5.89
C ARG A 157 -4.73 -15.29 6.90
N ALA A 158 -5.02 -14.40 7.85
CA ALA A 158 -6.08 -14.62 8.82
C ALA A 158 -7.46 -14.73 8.15
N ALA A 159 -7.73 -13.95 7.10
CA ALA A 159 -8.98 -14.02 6.36
C ALA A 159 -9.20 -15.40 5.73
N GLU A 160 -8.16 -16.07 5.21
CA GLU A 160 -8.27 -17.44 4.66
C GLU A 160 -8.78 -18.45 5.68
N GLU A 161 -8.43 -18.26 6.96
CA GLU A 161 -8.79 -19.17 8.04
C GLU A 161 -10.14 -18.81 8.69
N LEU A 162 -10.44 -17.51 8.76
CA LEU A 162 -11.57 -16.99 9.54
C LEU A 162 -12.82 -16.75 8.70
N VAL A 163 -12.67 -16.37 7.43
CA VAL A 163 -13.80 -16.05 6.56
C VAL A 163 -14.44 -17.34 6.07
N SER A 164 -15.74 -17.47 6.32
CA SER A 164 -16.57 -18.59 5.91
C SER A 164 -17.74 -18.14 5.06
N SER A 165 -18.28 -19.07 4.26
CA SER A 165 -19.43 -18.81 3.39
C SER A 165 -20.63 -18.22 4.15
N GLY A 166 -21.23 -17.16 3.62
CA GLY A 166 -22.45 -16.54 4.17
C GLY A 166 -22.22 -15.54 5.31
N GLN A 167 -20.96 -15.24 5.65
CA GLN A 167 -20.67 -14.26 6.69
C GLN A 167 -20.87 -12.82 6.22
N ARG A 168 -21.10 -11.94 7.20
CA ARG A 168 -21.06 -10.49 7.04
C ARG A 168 -19.71 -9.97 7.55
N VAL A 169 -19.06 -9.10 6.80
CA VAL A 169 -17.72 -8.57 7.10
C VAL A 169 -17.72 -7.04 7.03
N LEU A 170 -17.02 -6.41 7.96
CA LEU A 170 -16.74 -4.97 7.95
C LEU A 170 -15.24 -4.76 7.80
N ASP A 171 -14.84 -4.00 6.78
CA ASP A 171 -13.48 -3.53 6.53
C ASP A 171 -13.44 -2.02 6.82
N LEU A 172 -12.80 -1.64 7.94
CA LEU A 172 -12.76 -0.27 8.43
C LEU A 172 -11.37 0.33 8.16
N GLY A 173 -11.31 1.42 7.40
CA GLY A 173 -10.05 1.92 6.82
C GLY A 173 -9.67 1.08 5.59
N ALA A 174 -10.63 0.91 4.68
CA ALA A 174 -10.54 -0.04 3.59
C ALA A 174 -9.41 0.25 2.59
N GLY A 175 -8.93 1.50 2.49
CA GLY A 175 -7.88 1.88 1.55
C GLY A 175 -8.18 1.43 0.12
N SER A 176 -7.32 0.58 -0.45
CA SER A 176 -7.51 -0.03 -1.77
C SER A 176 -8.68 -1.02 -1.88
N GLY A 177 -9.28 -1.44 -0.76
CA GLY A 177 -10.34 -2.45 -0.68
C GLY A 177 -9.85 -3.90 -0.64
N ILE A 178 -8.54 -4.14 -0.54
CA ILE A 178 -7.95 -5.47 -0.66
C ILE A 178 -8.54 -6.51 0.31
N LEU A 179 -8.81 -6.14 1.57
CA LEU A 179 -9.35 -7.06 2.58
C LEU A 179 -10.84 -7.33 2.33
N ALA A 180 -11.61 -6.29 2.01
CA ALA A 180 -13.01 -6.44 1.60
C ALA A 180 -13.18 -7.36 0.37
N ILE A 181 -12.33 -7.20 -0.64
CA ILE A 181 -12.33 -8.05 -1.84
C ILE A 181 -11.96 -9.49 -1.47
N ALA A 182 -10.92 -9.68 -0.66
CA ALA A 182 -10.52 -11.01 -0.20
C ALA A 182 -11.66 -11.71 0.54
N ALA A 183 -12.31 -11.02 1.48
CA ALA A 183 -13.45 -11.56 2.23
C ALA A 183 -14.60 -12.00 1.30
N ALA A 184 -14.97 -11.17 0.31
CA ALA A 184 -16.01 -11.50 -0.64
C ALA A 184 -15.67 -12.71 -1.52
N LYS A 185 -14.39 -12.87 -1.91
CA LYS A 185 -13.93 -14.02 -2.69
C LYS A 185 -13.77 -15.30 -1.87
N LEU A 186 -13.52 -15.16 -0.56
CA LEU A 186 -13.46 -16.27 0.38
C LEU A 186 -14.85 -16.76 0.81
N GLY A 187 -15.92 -16.05 0.45
CA GLY A 187 -17.30 -16.52 0.58
C GLY A 187 -18.22 -15.63 1.43
N ALA A 188 -17.74 -14.49 1.92
CA ALA A 188 -18.62 -13.51 2.55
C ALA A 188 -19.68 -13.02 1.55
N THR A 189 -20.92 -12.86 2.02
CA THR A 189 -22.06 -12.49 1.17
C THR A 189 -22.50 -11.04 1.34
N ASP A 190 -22.06 -10.38 2.41
CA ASP A 190 -22.32 -8.95 2.67
C ASP A 190 -21.08 -8.34 3.32
N VAL A 191 -20.34 -7.57 2.54
CA VAL A 191 -19.10 -6.91 2.97
C VAL A 191 -19.31 -5.41 2.89
N GLU A 192 -19.00 -4.71 3.98
CA GLU A 192 -19.04 -3.25 4.05
C GLU A 192 -17.60 -2.75 4.18
N ALA A 193 -17.18 -1.88 3.26
CA ALA A 193 -15.86 -1.28 3.23
C ALA A 193 -16.00 0.22 3.48
N VAL A 194 -15.40 0.73 4.55
CA VAL A 194 -15.54 2.12 4.99
C VAL A 194 -14.19 2.81 4.93
N GLU A 195 -14.14 3.95 4.27
CA GLU A 195 -12.92 4.75 4.10
C GLU A 195 -13.21 6.24 4.23
N ILE A 196 -12.38 6.97 4.98
CA ILE A 196 -12.58 8.41 5.22
C ILE A 196 -12.06 9.26 4.05
N ASP A 197 -10.99 8.79 3.38
CA ASP A 197 -10.40 9.48 2.26
C ASP A 197 -11.24 9.24 0.98
N PRO A 198 -11.85 10.29 0.38
CA PRO A 198 -12.64 10.14 -0.84
C PRO A 198 -11.84 9.55 -2.01
N VAL A 199 -10.53 9.80 -2.10
CA VAL A 199 -9.68 9.26 -3.17
C VAL A 199 -9.51 7.76 -2.98
N ALA A 200 -9.18 7.32 -1.77
CA ALA A 200 -9.06 5.90 -1.47
C ALA A 200 -10.40 5.16 -1.60
N ALA A 201 -11.52 5.77 -1.19
CA ALA A 201 -12.85 5.20 -1.37
C ALA A 201 -13.20 4.99 -2.86
N ALA A 202 -12.81 5.92 -3.74
CA ALA A 202 -12.98 5.75 -5.18
C ALA A 202 -12.15 4.59 -5.73
N VAL A 203 -10.87 4.51 -5.35
CA VAL A 203 -9.98 3.39 -5.73
C VAL A 203 -10.51 2.05 -5.21
N CYS A 204 -11.01 2.01 -3.96
CA CYS A 204 -11.67 0.84 -3.38
C CYS A 204 -12.82 0.36 -4.24
N ALA A 205 -13.72 1.26 -4.64
CA ALA A 205 -14.87 0.94 -5.49
C ALA A 205 -14.43 0.40 -6.87
N GLU A 206 -13.43 1.02 -7.50
CA GLU A 206 -12.88 0.55 -8.77
C GLU A 206 -12.27 -0.85 -8.65
N ASN A 207 -11.51 -1.13 -7.60
CA ASN A 207 -10.93 -2.46 -7.35
C ASN A 207 -12.01 -3.51 -7.05
N VAL A 208 -13.05 -3.14 -6.30
CA VAL A 208 -14.22 -4.00 -6.04
C VAL A 208 -14.92 -4.39 -7.34
N THR A 209 -15.17 -3.43 -8.23
CA THR A 209 -15.75 -3.68 -9.55
C THR A 209 -14.82 -4.55 -10.40
N ARG A 210 -13.52 -4.24 -10.43
CA ARG A 210 -12.50 -4.99 -11.19
C ARG A 210 -12.44 -6.45 -10.78
N ASN A 211 -12.68 -6.74 -9.51
CA ASN A 211 -12.70 -8.10 -8.98
C ASN A 211 -14.03 -8.84 -9.16
N GLY A 212 -15.05 -8.18 -9.72
CA GLY A 212 -16.37 -8.78 -9.93
C GLY A 212 -17.13 -9.10 -8.65
N VAL A 213 -16.89 -8.33 -7.57
CA VAL A 213 -17.51 -8.56 -6.24
C VAL A 213 -18.39 -7.40 -5.78
N ALA A 214 -18.73 -6.48 -6.67
CA ALA A 214 -19.57 -5.32 -6.39
C ALA A 214 -21.02 -5.67 -5.98
N ASP A 215 -21.47 -6.89 -6.25
CA ASP A 215 -22.75 -7.43 -5.76
C ASP A 215 -22.73 -7.74 -4.25
N ARG A 216 -21.55 -7.92 -3.67
CA ARG A 216 -21.35 -8.34 -2.27
C ARG A 216 -20.65 -7.28 -1.43
N VAL A 217 -19.79 -6.45 -2.03
CA VAL A 217 -19.03 -5.42 -1.34
C VAL A 217 -19.66 -4.05 -1.58
N LYS A 218 -20.05 -3.38 -0.50
CA LYS A 218 -20.53 -1.99 -0.50
C LYS A 218 -19.45 -1.08 0.05
N VAL A 219 -18.99 -0.14 -0.78
CA VAL A 219 -18.03 0.88 -0.36
C VAL A 219 -18.79 2.10 0.16
N ARG A 220 -18.38 2.61 1.32
CA ARG A 220 -18.89 3.85 1.91
C ARG A 220 -17.74 4.78 2.25
N GLN A 221 -17.97 6.05 1.96
CA GLN A 221 -17.15 7.10 2.52
C GLN A 221 -17.71 7.47 3.91
N GLY A 222 -16.88 7.43 4.96
CA GLY A 222 -17.33 7.72 6.32
C GLY A 222 -16.31 7.47 7.41
#